data_AF-D7BZU8-F1
#
_entry.id   AF-D7BZU8-F1
#
_cell.length_a   1.000
_cell.length_b   1.000
_cell.length_c   1.000
_cell.angle_alpha   90.00
_cell.angle_beta   90.00
_cell.angle_gamma   90.00
#
_symmetry.space_group_name_H-M   'P 1'
#
loop_
_entity.id
_entity.type
_entity.pdbx_description
1 polymer ?
#
loop_
_entity_poly.entity_id
_entity_poly.type
_entity_poly.pdbx_seq_one_letter_code
_entity_poly.pdbx_strand_id
1 'polypeptide(L)'
;MFPGRTLTDLGFSPREAVRGRQPWPAAQTIPAAAPVAAPAPNAGPGPGRRAAPAEEGDPPRRPFLFQEPVGGPGGRIGEPEAAAVEEAVRRIRLLDDRHGADSIYPHTAQPLNAAYALLDAGARRRSIADRLYAGAGELAISVGWLAHDSGRFTDARAHYAEALATARVTGDPALEAHAFCNAAFLARDAGRPREAVRAAQAAQRAAGRLASPRRLLSLIALREAGGWAWLTDRSGCERALLRAQALFSRGPSDADPEWMTFYGEAELEGLEAQCWSALGDWGRAVEHARRAVALQNPHFTRNIALFTTELASDLLADGAPDAAAVAAGRALELMDQVKSARIRQMLDETARVLRSHGRNAVVADFLARYEAQT
;
A
#
# COMPACT_ATOMS: atom_id res chain seq x y z
N MET A 1 -1.27 -13.53 27.71
CA MET A 1 -0.63 -14.85 27.83
C MET A 1 -1.74 -15.88 27.62
N PHE A 2 -1.74 -16.66 26.53
CA PHE A 2 -2.89 -17.51 26.15
C PHE A 2 -2.89 -18.81 26.98
N PRO A 3 -3.82 -18.99 27.94
CA PRO A 3 -3.85 -20.22 28.74
C PRO A 3 -4.35 -21.38 27.89
N GLY A 4 -3.61 -22.50 27.85
CA GLY A 4 -4.06 -23.76 27.26
C GLY A 4 -3.82 -23.96 25.76
N ARG A 5 -2.99 -23.15 25.09
CA ARG A 5 -2.58 -23.40 23.68
C ARG A 5 -1.08 -23.51 23.54
N THR A 6 -0.62 -24.53 22.84
CA THR A 6 0.79 -24.75 22.48
C THR A 6 1.19 -23.90 21.28
N LEU A 7 2.50 -23.73 21.02
CA LEU A 7 2.99 -23.03 19.83
C LEU A 7 2.57 -23.75 18.53
N THR A 8 2.36 -25.05 18.57
CA THR A 8 1.82 -25.82 17.43
C THR A 8 0.34 -25.50 17.21
N ASP A 9 -0.43 -25.30 18.28
CA ASP A 9 -1.84 -24.84 18.21
C ASP A 9 -1.97 -23.40 17.70
N LEU A 10 -0.85 -22.66 17.69
CA LEU A 10 -0.71 -21.31 17.14
C LEU A 10 -0.06 -21.29 15.74
N GLY A 11 0.16 -22.46 15.13
CA GLY A 11 0.65 -22.61 13.75
C GLY A 11 2.16 -22.51 13.57
N PHE A 12 2.97 -22.72 14.62
CA PHE A 12 4.44 -22.75 14.54
C PHE A 12 4.96 -24.19 14.41
N SER A 13 5.76 -24.47 13.37
CA SER A 13 6.42 -25.78 13.16
C SER A 13 7.89 -25.79 13.62
N PRO A 14 8.41 -26.93 14.12
CA PRO A 14 9.82 -27.09 14.52
C PRO A 14 10.81 -26.94 13.35
N ARG A 15 12.01 -26.45 13.67
CA ARG A 15 13.05 -26.04 12.69
C ARG A 15 13.67 -27.17 11.86
N GLU A 16 13.38 -28.44 12.16
CA GLU A 16 14.05 -29.61 11.59
C GLU A 16 13.48 -30.05 10.22
N ALA A 17 12.28 -29.61 9.84
CA ALA A 17 11.58 -30.08 8.64
C ALA A 17 11.94 -29.36 7.31
N VAL A 18 12.95 -28.47 7.28
CA VAL A 18 13.12 -27.48 6.19
C VAL A 18 14.30 -27.75 5.24
N ARG A 19 14.91 -28.94 5.23
CA ARG A 19 16.03 -29.22 4.29
C ARG A 19 15.88 -30.54 3.52
N GLY A 20 15.51 -30.43 2.24
CA GLY A 20 15.66 -31.48 1.24
C GLY A 20 16.04 -30.86 -0.12
N ARG A 21 17.24 -31.14 -0.60
CA ARG A 21 17.86 -30.58 -1.82
C ARG A 21 18.28 -31.75 -2.71
N GLN A 22 17.86 -31.79 -3.99
CA GLN A 22 18.44 -32.59 -5.10
C GLN A 22 17.80 -32.13 -6.45
N PRO A 23 18.35 -32.47 -7.64
CA PRO A 23 18.85 -31.50 -8.62
C PRO A 23 18.06 -31.41 -9.95
N TRP A 24 18.46 -30.44 -10.77
CA TRP A 24 17.83 -29.91 -12.00
C TRP A 24 18.25 -30.70 -13.27
N PRO A 25 17.39 -30.84 -14.31
CA PRO A 25 17.82 -31.13 -15.68
C PRO A 25 17.63 -29.97 -16.69
N ALA A 26 18.46 -30.04 -17.73
CA ALA A 26 18.94 -28.97 -18.60
C ALA A 26 17.97 -28.30 -19.60
N ALA A 27 18.52 -27.23 -20.16
CA ALA A 27 18.05 -26.26 -21.15
C ALA A 27 17.17 -26.78 -22.31
N GLN A 28 16.17 -25.97 -22.67
CA GLN A 28 15.57 -25.96 -24.01
C GLN A 28 15.34 -24.53 -24.52
N THR A 29 15.56 -24.42 -25.82
CA THR A 29 15.75 -23.25 -26.69
C THR A 29 14.49 -22.41 -26.97
N ILE A 30 14.72 -21.10 -27.14
CA ILE A 30 13.73 -20.05 -27.46
C ILE A 30 13.53 -19.94 -28.98
N PRO A 31 12.29 -19.85 -29.50
CA PRO A 31 12.03 -19.33 -30.84
C PRO A 31 11.57 -17.85 -30.83
N ALA A 32 11.93 -17.18 -31.93
CA ALA A 32 11.91 -15.73 -32.13
C ALA A 32 10.52 -15.08 -32.28
N ALA A 33 10.51 -13.76 -32.02
CA ALA A 33 9.36 -12.86 -32.05
C ALA A 33 8.82 -12.56 -33.46
N ALA A 34 7.50 -12.33 -33.53
CA ALA A 34 6.79 -11.79 -34.69
C ALA A 34 6.37 -10.31 -34.42
N PRO A 35 6.24 -9.47 -35.45
CA PRO A 35 6.19 -8.01 -35.30
C PRO A 35 4.83 -7.46 -34.86
N VAL A 36 4.89 -6.35 -34.13
CA VAL A 36 3.77 -5.58 -33.56
C VAL A 36 3.15 -4.67 -34.61
N ALA A 37 1.82 -4.69 -34.75
CA ALA A 37 1.05 -3.75 -35.56
C ALA A 37 0.67 -2.49 -34.74
N ALA A 38 0.84 -1.31 -35.32
CA ALA A 38 0.53 -0.02 -34.73
C ALA A 38 -0.99 0.29 -34.73
N PRO A 39 -1.55 0.92 -33.69
CA PRO A 39 -2.91 1.44 -33.75
C PRO A 39 -2.96 2.90 -34.24
N ALA A 40 -3.97 3.18 -35.06
CA ALA A 40 -4.32 4.48 -35.62
C ALA A 40 -5.03 5.41 -34.60
N PRO A 41 -5.07 6.74 -34.81
CA PRO A 41 -5.53 7.71 -33.83
C PRO A 41 -7.06 7.84 -33.87
N ASN A 42 -7.70 8.05 -32.71
CA ASN A 42 -9.12 8.41 -32.72
C ASN A 42 -9.45 9.65 -31.89
N ALA A 43 -10.33 10.43 -32.52
CA ALA A 43 -10.83 11.77 -32.24
C ALA A 43 -11.32 12.02 -30.80
N GLY A 44 -11.04 13.23 -30.30
CA GLY A 44 -11.69 13.77 -29.11
C GLY A 44 -13.09 14.35 -29.41
N PRO A 45 -13.93 14.58 -28.39
CA PRO A 45 -15.12 15.39 -28.52
C PRO A 45 -14.92 16.80 -27.93
N GLY A 46 -15.47 17.78 -28.64
CA GLY A 46 -15.51 19.21 -28.29
C GLY A 46 -16.54 19.58 -27.21
N PRO A 47 -16.78 20.89 -27.00
CA PRO A 47 -17.05 21.46 -25.68
C PRO A 47 -18.54 21.55 -25.34
N GLY A 48 -18.87 21.39 -24.04
CA GLY A 48 -20.24 21.60 -23.56
C GLY A 48 -20.39 21.62 -22.04
N ARG A 49 -20.68 22.83 -21.52
CA ARG A 49 -21.28 23.18 -20.21
C ARG A 49 -20.46 23.01 -18.91
N ARG A 50 -19.96 24.16 -18.45
CA ARG A 50 -19.58 24.48 -17.06
C ARG A 50 -20.74 24.18 -16.09
N ALA A 51 -20.49 23.30 -15.13
CA ALA A 51 -21.13 23.31 -13.81
C ALA A 51 -20.18 24.02 -12.83
N ALA A 52 -20.73 24.79 -11.90
CA ALA A 52 -19.98 25.58 -10.92
C ALA A 52 -19.14 24.69 -9.97
N PRO A 53 -17.98 25.14 -9.49
CA PRO A 53 -17.15 24.36 -8.58
C PRO A 53 -17.79 24.30 -7.19
N ALA A 54 -17.91 23.09 -6.64
CA ALA A 54 -18.09 22.89 -5.20
C ALA A 54 -16.77 23.27 -4.50
N GLU A 55 -16.86 23.82 -3.29
CA GLU A 55 -15.72 24.27 -2.49
C GLU A 55 -14.69 23.15 -2.30
N GLU A 56 -13.51 23.30 -2.92
CA GLU A 56 -12.50 22.24 -3.13
C GLU A 56 -11.16 22.59 -2.44
N GLY A 57 -11.20 23.09 -1.19
CA GLY A 57 -9.99 23.62 -0.55
C GLY A 57 -9.85 23.59 0.98
N ASP A 58 -10.81 23.07 1.76
CA ASP A 58 -10.69 23.01 3.23
C ASP A 58 -10.44 21.55 3.67
N PRO A 59 -9.47 21.24 4.56
CA PRO A 59 -9.33 19.91 5.14
C PRO A 59 -10.63 19.49 5.84
N PRO A 60 -11.00 18.20 5.82
CA PRO A 60 -12.29 17.76 6.32
C PRO A 60 -12.42 18.06 7.82
N ARG A 61 -13.44 18.85 8.19
CA ARG A 61 -13.80 19.13 9.59
C ARG A 61 -14.33 17.86 10.25
N ARG A 62 -14.23 17.76 11.60
CA ARG A 62 -14.76 16.64 12.44
C ARG A 62 -16.11 16.04 11.99
N PRO A 63 -17.14 16.81 11.56
CA PRO A 63 -18.44 16.23 11.15
C PRO A 63 -18.39 15.48 9.81
N PHE A 64 -17.39 15.75 8.96
CA PHE A 64 -17.21 15.14 7.64
C PHE A 64 -16.49 13.80 7.68
N LEU A 65 -15.96 13.38 8.82
CA LEU A 65 -15.13 12.18 8.87
C LEU A 65 -15.95 10.95 9.27
N PHE A 66 -16.88 11.06 10.22
CA PHE A 66 -17.60 9.89 10.72
C PHE A 66 -19.00 10.30 11.22
N GLN A 67 -20.05 9.68 10.67
CA GLN A 67 -21.35 9.64 11.33
C GLN A 67 -21.30 8.52 12.38
N GLU A 68 -21.86 8.76 13.56
CA GLU A 68 -21.97 7.71 14.57
C GLU A 68 -22.74 6.51 14.01
N PRO A 69 -22.32 5.27 14.31
CA PRO A 69 -23.19 4.12 14.09
C PRO A 69 -24.51 4.40 14.81
N VAL A 70 -25.61 4.41 14.05
CA VAL A 70 -26.94 4.66 14.59
C VAL A 70 -27.31 3.47 15.47
N GLY A 71 -27.10 3.61 16.78
CA GLY A 71 -27.39 2.58 17.77
C GLY A 71 -27.21 3.11 19.19
N GLY A 72 -28.25 3.75 19.73
CA GLY A 72 -28.23 4.23 21.12
C GLY A 72 -28.09 3.07 22.14
N PRO A 73 -27.79 3.37 23.41
CA PRO A 73 -27.68 2.36 24.46
C PRO A 73 -29.00 1.57 24.56
N GLY A 74 -29.00 0.31 24.11
CA GLY A 74 -30.18 -0.58 24.10
C GLY A 74 -30.77 -0.90 22.72
N GLY A 75 -30.22 -0.36 21.62
CA GLY A 75 -30.57 -0.75 20.25
C GLY A 75 -30.10 -2.18 19.93
N ARG A 76 -30.92 -2.96 19.21
CA ARG A 76 -30.53 -4.30 18.75
C ARG A 76 -29.51 -4.18 17.62
N ILE A 77 -28.28 -4.63 17.85
CA ILE A 77 -27.23 -4.71 16.83
C ILE A 77 -27.72 -5.56 15.65
N GLY A 78 -27.69 -4.96 14.46
CA GLY A 78 -28.20 -5.54 13.24
C GLY A 78 -27.50 -5.01 12.00
N GLU A 79 -28.26 -4.97 10.92
CA GLU A 79 -27.80 -4.54 9.60
C GLU A 79 -27.19 -3.12 9.59
N PRO A 80 -27.79 -2.10 10.24
CA PRO A 80 -27.26 -0.74 10.20
C PRO A 80 -25.89 -0.60 10.83
N GLU A 81 -25.65 -1.28 11.96
CA GLU A 81 -24.36 -1.21 12.67
C GLU A 81 -23.24 -1.89 11.87
N ALA A 82 -23.51 -3.05 11.27
CA ALA A 82 -22.54 -3.71 10.40
C ALA A 82 -22.21 -2.85 9.16
N ALA A 83 -23.23 -2.28 8.52
CA ALA A 83 -23.06 -1.39 7.37
C ALA A 83 -22.28 -0.11 7.73
N ALA A 84 -22.48 0.44 8.93
CA ALA A 84 -21.74 1.62 9.39
C ALA A 84 -20.24 1.37 9.55
N VAL A 85 -19.85 0.19 10.06
CA VAL A 85 -18.43 -0.20 10.16
C VAL A 85 -17.82 -0.37 8.77
N GLU A 86 -18.51 -1.05 7.85
CA GLU A 86 -18.07 -1.23 6.47
C GLU A 86 -17.91 0.12 5.74
N GLU A 87 -18.84 1.05 5.96
CA GLU A 87 -18.75 2.40 5.38
C GLU A 87 -17.61 3.23 5.97
N ALA A 88 -17.35 3.10 7.28
CA ALA A 88 -16.19 3.77 7.89
C ALA A 88 -14.87 3.33 7.24
N VAL A 89 -14.74 2.03 6.90
CA VAL A 89 -13.58 1.50 6.16
C VAL A 89 -13.47 2.14 4.78
N ARG A 90 -14.55 2.15 3.99
CA ARG A 90 -14.53 2.75 2.64
C ARG A 90 -14.16 4.23 2.69
N ARG A 91 -14.75 4.97 3.63
CA ARG A 91 -14.53 6.41 3.76
C ARG A 91 -13.09 6.75 4.13
N ILE A 92 -12.48 5.99 5.05
CA ILE A 92 -11.07 6.17 5.41
C ILE A 92 -10.17 6.01 4.18
N ARG A 93 -10.40 4.96 3.36
CA ARG A 93 -9.60 4.70 2.16
C ARG A 93 -9.72 5.83 1.14
N LEU A 94 -10.94 6.23 0.82
CA LEU A 94 -11.20 7.31 -0.15
C LEU A 94 -10.59 8.65 0.29
N LEU A 95 -10.59 8.93 1.59
CA LEU A 95 -9.95 10.13 2.13
C LEU A 95 -8.42 10.02 2.05
N ASP A 96 -7.85 8.87 2.39
CA ASP A 96 -6.40 8.63 2.33
C ASP A 96 -5.86 8.77 0.91
N ASP A 97 -6.56 8.20 -0.08
CA ASP A 97 -6.18 8.25 -1.49
C ASP A 97 -6.03 9.69 -2.00
N ARG A 98 -6.87 10.61 -1.51
CA ARG A 98 -6.90 12.02 -1.93
C ARG A 98 -6.04 12.94 -1.08
N HIS A 99 -6.08 12.79 0.24
CA HIS A 99 -5.55 13.79 1.18
C HIS A 99 -4.31 13.31 1.94
N GLY A 100 -3.99 12.02 1.89
CA GLY A 100 -2.95 11.40 2.70
C GLY A 100 -3.34 11.23 4.17
N ALA A 101 -2.50 10.51 4.90
CA ALA A 101 -2.88 9.95 6.18
C ALA A 101 -2.86 10.91 7.38
N ASP A 102 -2.02 11.95 7.36
CA ASP A 102 -1.68 12.72 8.57
C ASP A 102 -2.89 13.44 9.16
N SER A 103 -3.76 13.98 8.29
CA SER A 103 -4.96 14.71 8.69
C SER A 103 -6.08 13.77 9.16
N ILE A 104 -6.05 12.51 8.72
CA ILE A 104 -7.11 11.52 8.97
C ILE A 104 -6.83 10.74 10.25
N TYR A 105 -5.58 10.32 10.47
CA TYR A 105 -5.21 9.42 11.56
C TYR A 105 -5.70 9.86 12.94
N PRO A 106 -5.59 11.13 13.38
CA PRO A 106 -6.07 11.57 14.70
C PRO A 106 -7.58 11.39 14.93
N HIS A 107 -8.36 11.20 13.85
CA HIS A 107 -9.82 11.08 13.90
C HIS A 107 -10.30 9.62 13.82
N THR A 108 -9.40 8.65 13.75
CA THR A 108 -9.72 7.22 13.57
C THR A 108 -10.01 6.46 14.86
N ALA A 109 -9.65 7.01 16.03
CA ALA A 109 -9.88 6.36 17.32
C ALA A 109 -11.37 6.14 17.59
N GLN A 110 -12.23 7.10 17.22
CA GLN A 110 -13.67 7.02 17.44
C GLN A 110 -14.34 5.86 16.67
N PRO A 111 -14.21 5.74 15.34
CA PRO A 111 -14.82 4.62 14.60
C PRO A 111 -14.26 3.27 15.04
N LEU A 112 -12.96 3.18 15.37
CA LEU A 112 -12.36 1.95 15.84
C LEU A 112 -12.92 1.52 17.21
N ASN A 113 -13.01 2.45 18.16
CA ASN A 113 -13.61 2.18 19.47
C ASN A 113 -15.10 1.82 19.36
N ALA A 114 -15.82 2.45 18.44
CA ALA A 114 -17.23 2.13 18.19
C ALA A 114 -17.39 0.71 17.62
N ALA A 115 -16.53 0.31 16.68
CA ALA A 115 -16.53 -1.06 16.15
C ALA A 115 -16.24 -2.11 17.23
N TYR A 116 -15.26 -1.85 18.12
CA TYR A 116 -14.99 -2.75 19.25
C TYR A 116 -16.13 -2.81 20.26
N ALA A 117 -16.77 -1.68 20.58
CA ALA A 117 -17.96 -1.67 21.43
C ALA A 117 -19.10 -2.51 20.85
N LEU A 118 -19.28 -2.50 19.52
CA LEU A 118 -20.27 -3.35 18.84
C LEU A 118 -19.91 -4.84 18.93
N LEU A 119 -18.62 -5.20 18.83
CA LEU A 119 -18.17 -6.57 19.03
C LEU A 119 -18.40 -7.06 20.45
N ASP A 120 -18.06 -6.23 21.45
CA ASP A 120 -18.23 -6.56 22.87
C ASP A 120 -19.70 -6.70 23.27
N ALA A 121 -20.56 -5.84 22.73
CA ALA A 121 -22.01 -5.91 22.96
C ALA A 121 -22.66 -7.15 22.32
N GLY A 122 -22.05 -7.68 21.26
CA GLY A 122 -22.40 -8.96 20.64
C GLY A 122 -23.69 -8.93 19.81
N ALA A 123 -23.59 -9.38 18.55
CA ALA A 123 -24.76 -9.55 17.70
C ALA A 123 -25.43 -10.91 17.91
N ARG A 124 -26.78 -10.95 17.95
CA ARG A 124 -27.54 -12.21 18.09
C ARG A 124 -27.47 -13.10 16.84
N ARG A 125 -27.40 -12.49 15.66
CA ARG A 125 -27.35 -13.21 14.38
C ARG A 125 -25.89 -13.44 14.01
N ARG A 126 -25.53 -14.71 13.74
CA ARG A 126 -24.17 -15.09 13.36
C ARG A 126 -23.65 -14.31 12.14
N SER A 127 -24.50 -14.13 11.12
CA SER A 127 -24.15 -13.35 9.92
C SER A 127 -23.78 -11.89 10.20
N ILE A 128 -24.43 -11.25 11.18
CA ILE A 128 -24.11 -9.88 11.59
C ILE A 128 -22.83 -9.86 12.40
N ALA A 129 -22.64 -10.82 13.31
CA ALA A 129 -21.40 -10.96 14.06
C ALA A 129 -20.19 -11.13 13.14
N ASP A 130 -20.28 -12.02 12.14
CA ASP A 130 -19.20 -12.28 11.19
C ASP A 130 -18.84 -11.01 10.38
N ARG A 131 -19.84 -10.24 9.95
CA ARG A 131 -19.62 -8.95 9.27
C ARG A 131 -18.99 -7.89 10.17
N LEU A 132 -19.40 -7.81 11.44
CA LEU A 132 -18.79 -6.88 12.40
C LEU A 132 -17.31 -7.24 12.66
N TYR A 133 -16.97 -8.53 12.78
CA TYR A 133 -15.57 -8.93 12.93
C TYR A 133 -14.75 -8.63 11.67
N ALA A 134 -15.28 -8.94 10.49
CA ALA A 134 -14.62 -8.62 9.23
C ALA A 134 -14.40 -7.10 9.09
N GLY A 135 -15.45 -6.31 9.35
CA GLY A 135 -15.39 -4.85 9.30
C GLY A 135 -14.43 -4.26 10.33
N ALA A 136 -14.42 -4.74 11.57
CA ALA A 136 -13.48 -4.28 12.60
C ALA A 136 -12.02 -4.63 12.26
N GLY A 137 -11.78 -5.81 11.69
CA GLY A 137 -10.47 -6.21 11.20
C GLY A 137 -9.99 -5.32 10.04
N GLU A 138 -10.84 -5.09 9.04
CA GLU A 138 -10.55 -4.20 7.90
C GLU A 138 -10.36 -2.73 8.34
N LEU A 139 -11.09 -2.31 9.38
CA LEU A 139 -10.92 -1.00 10.01
C LEU A 139 -9.58 -0.91 10.71
N ALA A 140 -9.18 -1.92 11.49
CA ALA A 140 -7.86 -1.99 12.09
C ALA A 140 -6.75 -1.94 11.03
N ILE A 141 -6.88 -2.64 9.90
CA ILE A 141 -5.91 -2.54 8.80
C ILE A 141 -5.85 -1.12 8.23
N SER A 142 -7.00 -0.49 7.99
CA SER A 142 -7.08 0.87 7.44
C SER A 142 -6.45 1.90 8.39
N VAL A 143 -6.72 1.80 9.70
CA VAL A 143 -6.07 2.65 10.72
C VAL A 143 -4.57 2.36 10.81
N GLY A 144 -4.17 1.09 10.72
CA GLY A 144 -2.76 0.71 10.70
C GLY A 144 -2.02 1.27 9.48
N TRP A 145 -2.66 1.34 8.31
CA TRP A 145 -2.12 1.98 7.12
C TRP A 145 -1.93 3.48 7.30
N LEU A 146 -2.92 4.17 7.87
CA LEU A 146 -2.78 5.59 8.19
C LEU A 146 -1.64 5.85 9.18
N ALA A 147 -1.50 5.01 10.20
CA ALA A 147 -0.38 5.06 11.13
C ALA A 147 0.97 4.87 10.41
N HIS A 148 1.04 3.89 9.50
CA HIS A 148 2.25 3.61 8.71
C HIS A 148 2.63 4.83 7.88
N ASP A 149 1.73 5.38 7.07
CA ASP A 149 2.04 6.54 6.21
C ASP A 149 2.35 7.82 7.01
N SER A 150 1.83 7.90 8.25
CA SER A 150 2.17 8.94 9.23
C SER A 150 3.49 8.70 9.99
N GLY A 151 4.27 7.66 9.64
CA GLY A 151 5.54 7.32 10.29
C GLY A 151 5.41 6.66 11.68
N ARG A 152 4.20 6.30 12.11
CA ARG A 152 3.94 5.67 13.42
C ARG A 152 4.00 4.14 13.32
N PHE A 153 5.20 3.62 13.08
CA PHE A 153 5.39 2.19 12.79
C PHE A 153 5.00 1.26 13.96
N THR A 154 5.16 1.70 15.20
CA THR A 154 4.73 0.93 16.39
C THR A 154 3.21 0.77 16.42
N ASP A 155 2.48 1.86 16.19
CA ASP A 155 1.02 1.87 16.17
C ASP A 155 0.49 1.02 14.99
N ALA A 156 1.07 1.21 13.79
CA ALA A 156 0.75 0.42 12.61
C ALA A 156 0.88 -1.08 12.87
N ARG A 157 1.99 -1.48 13.51
CA ARG A 157 2.24 -2.88 13.86
C ARG A 157 1.20 -3.43 14.84
N ALA A 158 0.79 -2.64 15.83
CA ALA A 158 -0.25 -3.04 16.78
C ALA A 158 -1.59 -3.27 16.07
N HIS A 159 -1.99 -2.36 15.19
CA HIS A 159 -3.23 -2.50 14.42
C HIS A 159 -3.22 -3.71 13.47
N TYR A 160 -2.12 -3.99 12.78
CA TYR A 160 -2.02 -5.19 11.95
C TYR A 160 -2.03 -6.48 12.79
N ALA A 161 -1.44 -6.47 13.99
CA ALA A 161 -1.52 -7.61 14.90
C ALA A 161 -2.96 -7.86 15.38
N GLU A 162 -3.72 -6.80 15.64
CA GLU A 162 -5.13 -6.89 16.02
C GLU A 162 -6.00 -7.46 14.88
N ALA A 163 -5.78 -6.98 13.65
CA ALA A 163 -6.44 -7.55 12.47
C ALA A 163 -6.11 -9.03 12.26
N LEU A 164 -4.84 -9.44 12.47
CA LEU A 164 -4.43 -10.85 12.42
C LEU A 164 -5.09 -11.69 13.51
N ALA A 165 -5.21 -11.17 14.74
CA ALA A 165 -5.90 -11.85 15.83
C ALA A 165 -7.38 -12.05 15.48
N THR A 166 -8.02 -10.99 14.97
CA THR A 166 -9.42 -11.02 14.51
C THR A 166 -9.62 -12.06 13.42
N ALA A 167 -8.79 -12.04 12.37
CA ALA A 167 -8.84 -12.98 11.26
C ALA A 167 -8.72 -14.45 11.70
N ARG A 168 -7.87 -14.73 12.69
CA ARG A 168 -7.67 -16.09 13.22
C ARG A 168 -8.80 -16.56 14.10
N VAL A 169 -9.42 -15.64 14.86
CA VAL A 169 -10.60 -15.95 15.67
C VAL A 169 -11.80 -16.27 14.78
N THR A 170 -11.96 -15.56 13.66
CA THR A 170 -13.06 -15.79 12.72
C THR A 170 -12.77 -16.83 11.65
N GLY A 171 -11.50 -17.21 11.47
CA GLY A 171 -11.09 -18.09 10.38
C GLY A 171 -11.17 -17.43 9.00
N ASP A 172 -10.96 -16.12 8.92
CA ASP A 172 -11.00 -15.33 7.67
C ASP A 172 -9.62 -15.30 6.98
N PRO A 173 -9.42 -16.08 5.90
CA PRO A 173 -8.16 -16.09 5.16
C PRO A 173 -7.89 -14.81 4.36
N ALA A 174 -8.92 -14.06 3.97
CA ALA A 174 -8.76 -12.84 3.20
C ALA A 174 -8.22 -11.72 4.09
N LEU A 175 -8.82 -11.54 5.27
CA LEU A 175 -8.36 -10.59 6.26
C LEU A 175 -6.94 -10.95 6.76
N GLU A 176 -6.66 -12.23 6.99
CA GLU A 176 -5.31 -12.68 7.39
C GLU A 176 -4.27 -12.37 6.31
N ALA A 177 -4.60 -12.60 5.03
CA ALA A 177 -3.71 -12.28 3.92
C ALA A 177 -3.48 -10.76 3.78
N HIS A 178 -4.53 -9.96 3.94
CA HIS A 178 -4.45 -8.50 3.89
C HIS A 178 -3.57 -7.94 5.01
N ALA A 179 -3.79 -8.39 6.25
CA ALA A 179 -3.01 -7.93 7.40
C ALA A 179 -1.53 -8.32 7.26
N PHE A 180 -1.21 -9.54 6.81
CA PHE A 180 0.17 -9.93 6.53
C PHE A 180 0.79 -9.19 5.34
N CYS A 181 0.02 -8.86 4.30
CA CYS A 181 0.48 -8.06 3.17
C CYS A 181 0.95 -6.67 3.63
N ASN A 182 0.16 -6.00 4.48
CA ASN A 182 0.53 -4.69 5.02
C ASN A 182 1.66 -4.79 6.05
N ALA A 183 1.67 -5.84 6.90
CA ALA A 183 2.77 -6.09 7.81
C ALA A 183 4.10 -6.33 7.07
N ALA A 184 4.07 -6.96 5.90
CA ALA A 184 5.27 -7.14 5.07
C ALA A 184 5.81 -5.80 4.57
N PHE A 185 4.92 -4.91 4.13
CA PHE A 185 5.29 -3.56 3.69
C PHE A 185 5.86 -2.72 4.83
N LEU A 186 5.19 -2.71 5.99
CA LEU A 186 5.67 -2.05 7.21
C LEU A 186 7.04 -2.57 7.64
N ALA A 187 7.23 -3.89 7.64
CA ALA A 187 8.50 -4.49 8.04
C ALA A 187 9.65 -4.08 7.11
N ARG A 188 9.39 -3.88 5.81
CA ARG A 188 10.38 -3.34 4.87
C ARG A 188 10.75 -1.91 5.25
N ASP A 189 9.76 -1.04 5.40
CA ASP A 189 9.98 0.39 5.69
C ASP A 189 10.62 0.61 7.08
N ALA A 190 10.36 -0.29 8.03
CA ALA A 190 11.00 -0.31 9.35
C ALA A 190 12.41 -0.92 9.35
N GLY A 191 13.00 -1.25 8.21
CA GLY A 191 14.35 -1.83 8.12
C GLY A 191 14.45 -3.28 8.64
N ARG A 192 13.36 -4.04 8.58
CA ARG A 192 13.26 -5.43 9.05
C ARG A 192 13.00 -6.40 7.88
N PRO A 193 13.90 -6.50 6.89
CA PRO A 193 13.59 -7.16 5.62
C PRO A 193 13.38 -8.68 5.72
N ARG A 194 14.01 -9.36 6.70
CA ARG A 194 13.72 -10.78 6.98
C ARG A 194 12.31 -11.00 7.53
N GLU A 195 11.75 -10.03 8.24
CA GLU A 195 10.35 -10.10 8.65
C GLU A 195 9.44 -9.79 7.46
N ALA A 196 9.78 -8.82 6.61
CA ALA A 196 9.04 -8.51 5.38
C ALA A 196 8.83 -9.75 4.51
N VAL A 197 9.91 -10.50 4.21
CA VAL A 197 9.84 -11.76 3.46
C VAL A 197 8.93 -12.78 4.15
N ARG A 198 9.08 -12.98 5.47
CA ARG A 198 8.29 -13.97 6.21
C ARG A 198 6.80 -13.60 6.29
N ALA A 199 6.49 -12.32 6.44
CA ALA A 199 5.13 -11.81 6.43
C ALA A 199 4.50 -11.97 5.04
N ALA A 200 5.22 -11.65 3.96
CA ALA A 200 4.73 -11.88 2.60
C ALA A 200 4.45 -13.37 2.32
N GLN A 201 5.34 -14.26 2.75
CA GLN A 201 5.12 -15.71 2.62
C GLN A 201 3.95 -16.20 3.49
N ALA A 202 3.69 -15.59 4.64
CA ALA A 202 2.51 -15.87 5.44
C ALA A 202 1.22 -15.39 4.73
N ALA A 203 1.25 -14.21 4.11
CA ALA A 203 0.16 -13.71 3.28
C ALA A 203 -0.11 -14.66 2.10
N GLN A 204 0.92 -15.19 1.42
CA GLN A 204 0.75 -16.18 0.35
C GLN A 204 0.04 -17.44 0.83
N ARG A 205 0.44 -17.98 2.00
CA ARG A 205 -0.23 -19.16 2.58
C ARG A 205 -1.68 -18.88 2.94
N ALA A 206 -1.98 -17.70 3.50
CA ALA A 206 -3.34 -17.32 3.82
C ALA A 206 -4.19 -17.16 2.55
N ALA A 207 -3.67 -16.44 1.55
CA ALA A 207 -4.31 -16.20 0.26
C ALA A 207 -4.55 -17.49 -0.54
N GLY A 208 -3.70 -18.52 -0.39
CA GLY A 208 -3.89 -19.83 -1.03
C GLY A 208 -5.18 -20.57 -0.66
N ARG A 209 -5.89 -20.13 0.39
CA ARG A 209 -7.22 -20.64 0.78
C ARG A 209 -8.38 -19.94 0.07
N LEU A 210 -8.10 -18.92 -0.75
CA LEU A 210 -9.11 -18.16 -1.50
C LEU A 210 -9.32 -18.76 -2.90
N ALA A 211 -10.52 -18.56 -3.45
CA ALA A 211 -10.91 -19.17 -4.74
C ALA A 211 -10.23 -18.53 -5.97
N SER A 212 -9.87 -17.24 -5.93
CA SER A 212 -9.22 -16.55 -7.06
C SER A 212 -8.29 -15.41 -6.63
N PRO A 213 -7.25 -15.67 -5.81
CA PRO A 213 -6.42 -14.63 -5.21
C PRO A 213 -5.35 -14.07 -6.16
N ARG A 214 -5.53 -14.11 -7.49
CA ARG A 214 -4.44 -13.87 -8.45
C ARG A 214 -3.85 -12.46 -8.30
N ARG A 215 -4.71 -11.43 -8.27
CA ARG A 215 -4.29 -10.05 -8.08
C ARG A 215 -3.66 -9.83 -6.70
N LEU A 216 -4.26 -10.41 -5.66
CA LEU A 216 -3.71 -10.38 -4.29
C LEU A 216 -2.33 -11.03 -4.19
N LEU A 217 -2.15 -12.22 -4.77
CA LEU A 217 -0.87 -12.92 -4.81
C LEU A 217 0.19 -12.13 -5.59
N SER A 218 -0.21 -11.38 -6.62
CA SER A 218 0.69 -10.49 -7.36
C SER A 218 1.25 -9.40 -6.44
N LEU A 219 0.38 -8.68 -5.72
CA LEU A 219 0.79 -7.67 -4.75
C LEU A 219 1.67 -8.27 -3.65
N ILE A 220 1.28 -9.43 -3.11
CA ILE A 220 2.07 -10.11 -2.07
C ILE A 220 3.46 -10.52 -2.60
N ALA A 221 3.56 -10.96 -3.85
CA ALA A 221 4.84 -11.27 -4.47
C ALA A 221 5.74 -10.02 -4.60
N LEU A 222 5.19 -8.84 -4.86
CA LEU A 222 5.96 -7.58 -4.80
C LEU A 222 6.41 -7.25 -3.38
N ARG A 223 5.56 -7.44 -2.36
CA ARG A 223 5.97 -7.26 -0.96
C ARG A 223 7.13 -8.20 -0.60
N GLU A 224 7.10 -9.44 -1.10
CA GLU A 224 8.20 -10.39 -0.96
C GLU A 224 9.47 -9.91 -1.69
N ALA A 225 9.33 -9.43 -2.93
CA ALA A 225 10.44 -8.92 -3.74
C ALA A 225 11.15 -7.75 -3.05
N GLY A 226 10.41 -6.81 -2.45
CA GLY A 226 10.97 -5.71 -1.68
C GLY A 226 11.76 -6.19 -0.46
N GLY A 227 11.28 -7.23 0.23
CA GLY A 227 12.02 -7.86 1.32
C GLY A 227 13.34 -8.49 0.87
N TRP A 228 13.35 -9.15 -0.30
CA TRP A 228 14.57 -9.71 -0.88
C TRP A 228 15.56 -8.63 -1.36
N ALA A 229 15.05 -7.56 -1.97
CA ALA A 229 15.85 -6.43 -2.43
C ALA A 229 16.65 -5.79 -1.29
N TRP A 230 15.99 -5.53 -0.15
CA TRP A 230 16.65 -4.99 1.05
C TRP A 230 17.60 -5.98 1.76
N LEU A 231 17.51 -7.27 1.44
CA LEU A 231 18.50 -8.28 1.83
C LEU A 231 19.68 -8.38 0.85
N THR A 232 19.69 -7.54 -0.18
CA THR A 232 20.60 -7.59 -1.34
C THR A 232 20.60 -8.93 -2.07
N ASP A 233 19.53 -9.73 -1.91
CA ASP A 233 19.30 -10.98 -2.65
C ASP A 233 18.64 -10.66 -3.99
N ARG A 234 19.46 -10.28 -4.97
CA ARG A 234 19.02 -9.95 -6.33
C ARG A 234 18.22 -11.08 -6.97
N SER A 235 18.69 -12.32 -6.86
CA SER A 235 18.01 -13.45 -7.48
C SER A 235 16.67 -13.76 -6.81
N GLY A 236 16.58 -13.61 -5.48
CA GLY A 236 15.33 -13.71 -4.73
C GLY A 236 14.31 -12.66 -5.16
N CYS A 237 14.78 -11.41 -5.29
CA CYS A 237 13.98 -10.29 -5.76
C CYS A 237 13.45 -10.53 -7.18
N GLU A 238 14.32 -10.82 -8.15
CA GLU A 238 13.96 -11.08 -9.55
C GLU A 238 12.93 -12.20 -9.70
N ARG A 239 13.11 -13.31 -8.98
CA ARG A 239 12.12 -14.41 -9.00
C ARG A 239 10.77 -13.97 -8.46
N ALA A 240 10.73 -13.11 -7.44
CA ALA A 240 9.49 -12.61 -6.87
C ALA A 240 8.81 -11.58 -7.78
N LEU A 241 9.58 -10.69 -8.42
CA LEU A 241 9.09 -9.75 -9.44
C LEU A 241 8.46 -10.48 -10.63
N LEU A 242 9.14 -11.48 -11.20
CA LEU A 242 8.61 -12.28 -12.30
C LEU A 242 7.29 -12.97 -11.92
N ARG A 243 7.18 -13.48 -10.69
CA ARG A 243 5.90 -14.04 -10.18
C ARG A 243 4.82 -12.97 -10.10
N ALA A 244 5.15 -11.79 -9.59
CA ALA A 244 4.19 -10.68 -9.48
C ALA A 244 3.62 -10.28 -10.85
N GLN A 245 4.49 -10.10 -11.84
CA GLN A 245 4.12 -9.75 -13.23
C GLN A 245 3.26 -10.85 -13.88
N ALA A 246 3.67 -12.12 -13.74
CA ALA A 246 2.93 -13.25 -14.30
C ALA A 246 1.52 -13.40 -13.69
N LEU A 247 1.35 -13.03 -12.42
CA LEU A 247 0.05 -13.00 -11.76
C LEU A 247 -0.77 -11.77 -12.16
N PHE A 248 -0.14 -10.60 -12.27
CA PHE A 248 -0.79 -9.34 -12.64
C PHE A 248 -1.37 -9.40 -14.07
N SER A 249 -0.59 -9.93 -15.02
CA SER A 249 -0.97 -10.08 -16.43
C SER A 249 -2.21 -10.95 -16.67
N ARG A 250 -2.71 -11.66 -15.65
CA ARG A 250 -3.98 -12.41 -15.73
C ARG A 250 -5.21 -11.51 -15.64
N GLY A 251 -5.03 -10.23 -15.33
CA GLY A 251 -6.10 -9.23 -15.25
C GLY A 251 -6.91 -9.29 -13.96
N PRO A 252 -7.80 -8.30 -13.75
CA PRO A 252 -8.73 -8.28 -12.63
C PRO A 252 -9.71 -9.45 -12.66
N SER A 253 -10.28 -9.75 -11.50
CA SER A 253 -11.40 -10.67 -11.32
C SER A 253 -12.44 -10.03 -10.42
N ASP A 254 -13.72 -10.36 -10.62
CA ASP A 254 -14.81 -9.95 -9.71
C ASP A 254 -14.64 -10.49 -8.29
N ALA A 255 -13.75 -11.47 -8.09
CA ALA A 255 -13.38 -12.00 -6.79
C ALA A 255 -12.24 -11.23 -6.11
N ASP A 256 -11.63 -10.24 -6.77
CA ASP A 256 -10.60 -9.41 -6.17
C ASP A 256 -11.21 -8.57 -5.03
N PRO A 257 -10.55 -8.48 -3.86
CA PRO A 257 -11.05 -7.68 -2.76
C PRO A 257 -11.20 -6.20 -3.15
N GLU A 258 -12.28 -5.55 -2.69
CA GLU A 258 -12.58 -4.14 -2.98
C GLU A 258 -11.41 -3.19 -2.64
N TRP A 259 -10.65 -3.50 -1.59
CA TRP A 259 -9.51 -2.70 -1.17
C TRP A 259 -8.35 -2.68 -2.19
N MET A 260 -8.33 -3.58 -3.16
CA MET A 260 -7.26 -3.70 -4.15
C MET A 260 -7.39 -2.72 -5.34
N THR A 261 -8.36 -1.81 -5.33
CA THR A 261 -8.57 -0.82 -6.40
C THR A 261 -7.35 0.07 -6.67
N PHE A 262 -6.52 0.33 -5.66
CA PHE A 262 -5.26 1.06 -5.83
C PHE A 262 -4.21 0.27 -6.62
N TYR A 263 -4.26 -1.06 -6.59
CA TYR A 263 -3.21 -1.91 -7.14
C TYR A 263 -3.36 -2.09 -8.65
N GLY A 264 -3.02 -1.06 -9.41
CA GLY A 264 -2.96 -1.06 -10.88
C GLY A 264 -1.53 -1.15 -11.42
N GLU A 265 -1.37 -0.91 -12.72
CA GLU A 265 -0.07 -0.96 -13.40
C GLU A 265 0.91 0.08 -12.83
N ALA A 266 0.41 1.27 -12.47
CA ALA A 266 1.22 2.30 -11.81
C ALA A 266 1.81 1.81 -10.47
N GLU A 267 1.03 1.09 -9.66
CA GLU A 267 1.49 0.56 -8.37
C GLU A 267 2.48 -0.61 -8.56
N LEU A 268 2.23 -1.48 -9.54
CA LEU A 268 3.19 -2.52 -9.93
C LEU A 268 4.54 -1.89 -10.29
N GLU A 269 4.55 -0.91 -11.20
CA GLU A 269 5.76 -0.21 -11.64
C GLU A 269 6.47 0.51 -10.49
N GLY A 270 5.74 1.22 -9.62
CA GLY A 270 6.34 1.92 -8.48
C GLY A 270 7.01 0.98 -7.49
N LEU A 271 6.39 -0.16 -7.19
CA LEU A 271 6.97 -1.15 -6.30
C LEU A 271 8.15 -1.90 -6.92
N GLU A 272 8.14 -2.12 -8.24
CA GLU A 272 9.31 -2.63 -8.97
C GLU A 272 10.47 -1.63 -8.93
N ALA A 273 10.20 -0.33 -9.12
CA ALA A 273 11.21 0.71 -8.99
C ALA A 273 11.89 0.68 -7.61
N GLN A 274 11.11 0.61 -6.53
CA GLN A 274 11.62 0.51 -5.16
C GLN A 274 12.50 -0.73 -4.95
N CYS A 275 12.19 -1.85 -5.62
CA CYS A 275 13.03 -3.06 -5.55
C CYS A 275 14.38 -2.84 -6.25
N TRP A 276 14.38 -2.25 -7.44
CA TRP A 276 15.62 -1.94 -8.17
C TRP A 276 16.48 -0.89 -7.47
N SER A 277 15.84 0.14 -6.92
CA SER A 277 16.45 1.16 -6.08
C SER A 277 17.18 0.53 -4.88
N ALA A 278 16.52 -0.36 -4.14
CA ALA A 278 17.13 -1.07 -3.01
C ALA A 278 18.29 -2.02 -3.43
N LEU A 279 18.31 -2.50 -4.68
CA LEU A 279 19.41 -3.29 -5.25
C LEU A 279 20.55 -2.43 -5.85
N GLY A 280 20.42 -1.10 -5.82
CA GLY A 280 21.36 -0.15 -6.42
C GLY A 280 21.35 -0.13 -7.95
N ASP A 281 20.28 -0.60 -8.58
CA ASP A 281 20.10 -0.63 -10.03
C ASP A 281 19.30 0.60 -10.48
N TRP A 282 19.93 1.77 -10.35
CA TRP A 282 19.26 3.07 -10.48
C TRP A 282 18.65 3.29 -11.86
N GLY A 283 19.31 2.82 -12.93
CA GLY A 283 18.78 2.91 -14.28
C GLY A 283 17.42 2.21 -14.44
N ARG A 284 17.29 0.98 -13.94
CA ARG A 284 15.99 0.28 -13.92
C ARG A 284 15.01 0.96 -12.96
N ALA A 285 15.46 1.39 -11.79
CA ALA A 285 14.61 2.09 -10.83
C ALA A 285 13.96 3.34 -11.47
N VAL A 286 14.75 4.19 -12.13
CA VAL A 286 14.28 5.39 -12.85
C VAL A 286 13.30 5.02 -13.97
N GLU A 287 13.57 3.95 -14.73
CA GLU A 287 12.70 3.51 -15.82
C GLU A 287 11.30 3.12 -15.32
N HIS A 288 11.25 2.28 -14.29
CA HIS A 288 10.02 1.85 -13.63
C HIS A 288 9.30 3.03 -12.93
N ALA A 289 10.04 3.90 -12.22
CA ALA A 289 9.47 5.05 -11.52
C ALA A 289 8.84 6.06 -12.50
N ARG A 290 9.45 6.29 -13.67
CA ARG A 290 8.86 7.13 -14.74
C ARG A 290 7.55 6.55 -15.25
N ARG A 291 7.48 5.23 -15.46
CA ARG A 291 6.22 4.57 -15.86
C ARG A 291 5.15 4.67 -14.77
N ALA A 292 5.53 4.47 -13.51
CA ALA A 292 4.63 4.60 -12.37
C ALA A 292 3.97 5.99 -12.32
N VAL A 293 4.77 7.05 -12.46
CA VAL A 293 4.26 8.44 -12.51
C VAL A 293 3.38 8.68 -13.73
N ALA A 294 3.75 8.17 -14.91
CA ALA A 294 3.00 8.39 -16.16
C ALA A 294 1.65 7.66 -16.21
N LEU A 295 1.56 6.48 -15.56
CA LEU A 295 0.36 5.63 -15.57
C LEU A 295 -0.63 5.98 -14.46
N GLN A 296 -0.23 6.75 -13.45
CA GLN A 296 -1.05 6.93 -12.26
C GLN A 296 -2.32 7.74 -12.56
N ASN A 297 -3.45 7.27 -12.05
CA ASN A 297 -4.72 7.97 -12.19
C ASN A 297 -4.70 9.26 -11.34
N PRO A 298 -5.10 10.43 -11.90
CA PRO A 298 -5.19 11.69 -11.17
C PRO A 298 -5.98 11.65 -9.87
N HIS A 299 -6.87 10.67 -9.69
CA HIS A 299 -7.60 10.43 -8.44
C HIS A 299 -6.69 10.11 -7.24
N PHE A 300 -5.54 9.45 -7.47
CA PHE A 300 -4.61 9.04 -6.41
C PHE A 300 -3.50 10.07 -6.22
N THR A 301 -3.86 11.32 -5.93
CA THR A 301 -2.91 12.44 -5.77
C THR A 301 -1.76 12.10 -4.81
N ARG A 302 -2.06 11.40 -3.70
CA ARG A 302 -1.02 10.97 -2.75
C ARG A 302 -0.02 10.01 -3.38
N ASN A 303 -0.48 9.05 -4.19
CA ASN A 303 0.42 8.09 -4.84
C ASN A 303 1.23 8.76 -5.96
N ILE A 304 0.67 9.75 -6.66
CA ILE A 304 1.43 10.57 -7.62
C ILE A 304 2.57 11.28 -6.91
N ALA A 305 2.30 11.93 -5.77
CA ALA A 305 3.32 12.60 -4.98
C ALA A 305 4.39 11.61 -4.47
N LEU A 306 3.99 10.43 -4.01
CA LEU A 306 4.90 9.38 -3.57
C LEU A 306 5.83 8.92 -4.70
N PHE A 307 5.28 8.47 -5.84
CA PHE A 307 6.08 7.99 -6.97
C PHE A 307 6.95 9.08 -7.60
N THR A 308 6.49 10.33 -7.59
CA THR A 308 7.29 11.46 -8.08
C THR A 308 8.48 11.74 -7.16
N THR A 309 8.31 11.57 -5.85
CA THR A 309 9.39 11.71 -4.87
C THR A 309 10.37 10.54 -4.93
N GLU A 310 9.87 9.31 -5.12
CA GLU A 310 10.69 8.11 -5.38
C GLU A 310 11.53 8.31 -6.65
N LEU A 311 10.91 8.77 -7.75
CA LEU A 311 11.62 9.10 -8.99
C LEU A 311 12.71 10.16 -8.78
N ALA A 312 12.45 11.20 -7.98
CA ALA A 312 13.46 12.21 -7.67
C ALA A 312 14.67 11.61 -6.95
N SER A 313 14.43 10.72 -5.99
CA SER A 313 15.47 10.01 -5.25
C SER A 313 16.29 9.11 -6.17
N ASP A 314 15.62 8.34 -7.04
CA ASP A 314 16.27 7.43 -7.99
C ASP A 314 17.10 8.19 -9.04
N LEU A 315 16.58 9.31 -9.58
CA LEU A 315 17.32 10.18 -10.51
C LEU A 315 18.58 10.77 -9.88
N LEU A 316 18.50 11.16 -8.60
CA LEU A 316 19.64 11.69 -7.89
C LEU A 316 20.72 10.63 -7.67
N ALA A 317 20.30 9.40 -7.32
CA ALA A 317 21.19 8.25 -7.18
C ALA A 317 21.81 7.81 -8.53
N ASP A 318 21.08 7.97 -9.64
CA ASP A 318 21.56 7.75 -11.01
C ASP A 318 22.47 8.87 -11.54
N GLY A 319 22.73 9.92 -10.73
CA GLY A 319 23.66 11.00 -11.09
C GLY A 319 23.04 12.10 -11.96
N ALA A 320 21.72 12.26 -11.95
CA ALA A 320 20.98 13.29 -12.67
C ALA A 320 20.34 14.33 -11.72
N PRO A 321 21.13 15.17 -11.02
CA PRO A 321 20.63 16.09 -9.99
C PRO A 321 19.63 17.13 -10.53
N ASP A 322 19.77 17.58 -11.78
CA ASP A 322 18.87 18.54 -12.41
C ASP A 322 17.49 17.93 -12.62
N ALA A 323 17.44 16.70 -13.15
CA ALA A 323 16.21 15.96 -13.34
C ALA A 323 15.56 15.60 -12.00
N ALA A 324 16.38 15.26 -10.99
CA ALA A 324 15.92 15.01 -9.63
C ALA A 324 15.27 16.27 -9.01
N ALA A 325 15.89 17.44 -9.14
CA ALA A 325 15.32 18.70 -8.65
C ALA A 325 14.00 19.07 -9.34
N VAL A 326 13.87 18.82 -10.65
CA VAL A 326 12.61 19.01 -11.38
C VAL A 326 11.53 18.07 -10.83
N ALA A 327 11.83 16.79 -10.64
CA ALA A 327 10.88 15.83 -10.08
C ALA A 327 10.50 16.19 -8.63
N ALA A 328 11.47 16.53 -7.78
CA ALA A 328 11.23 16.95 -6.41
C ALA A 328 10.38 18.22 -6.33
N GLY A 329 10.58 19.18 -7.23
CA GLY A 329 9.74 20.38 -7.34
C GLY A 329 8.28 20.06 -7.68
N ARG A 330 8.02 19.12 -8.59
CA ARG A 330 6.66 18.65 -8.90
C ARG A 330 6.02 17.94 -7.71
N ALA A 331 6.79 17.12 -6.99
CA ALA A 331 6.31 16.48 -5.78
C ALA A 331 5.94 17.52 -4.70
N LEU A 332 6.77 18.56 -4.54
CA LEU A 332 6.51 19.66 -3.61
C LEU A 332 5.19 20.39 -3.91
N GLU A 333 4.90 20.67 -5.18
CA GLU A 333 3.62 21.28 -5.60
C GLU A 333 2.39 20.42 -5.22
N LEU A 334 2.53 19.09 -5.21
CA LEU A 334 1.46 18.18 -4.81
C LEU A 334 1.23 18.15 -3.28
N MET A 335 2.22 18.55 -2.49
CA MET A 335 2.13 18.56 -1.01
C MET A 335 1.20 19.65 -0.46
N ASP A 336 0.81 20.62 -1.29
CA ASP A 336 -0.26 21.57 -0.94
C ASP A 336 -1.58 20.82 -0.69
N GLN A 337 -1.86 19.79 -1.49
CA GLN A 337 -3.09 19.00 -1.46
C GLN A 337 -2.96 17.72 -0.60
N VAL A 338 -1.74 17.24 -0.38
CA VAL A 338 -1.45 15.96 0.29
C VAL A 338 -0.69 16.17 1.60
N LYS A 339 -1.20 15.61 2.69
CA LYS A 339 -0.52 15.59 4.01
C LYS A 339 -0.05 14.18 4.33
N SER A 340 1.21 13.89 3.97
CA SER A 340 1.90 12.62 4.26
C SER A 340 3.29 12.87 4.86
N ALA A 341 3.52 12.38 6.07
CA ALA A 341 4.82 12.46 6.74
C ALA A 341 5.90 11.67 5.99
N ARG A 342 5.54 10.51 5.44
CA ARG A 342 6.43 9.69 4.62
C ARG A 342 6.98 10.47 3.42
N ILE A 343 6.10 11.11 2.64
CA ILE A 343 6.53 11.88 1.45
C ILE A 343 7.39 13.07 1.86
N ARG A 344 7.03 13.78 2.95
CA ARG A 344 7.86 14.88 3.48
C ARG A 344 9.25 14.41 3.86
N GLN A 345 9.37 13.30 4.58
CA GLN A 345 10.68 12.75 4.95
C GLN A 345 11.53 12.42 3.71
N MET A 346 10.93 11.84 2.67
CA MET A 346 11.65 11.54 1.43
C MET A 346 12.10 12.81 0.70
N LEU A 347 11.29 13.87 0.71
CA LEU A 347 11.67 15.18 0.17
C LEU A 347 12.78 15.83 1.00
N ASP A 348 12.73 15.75 2.33
CA ASP A 348 13.79 16.24 3.23
C ASP A 348 15.13 15.55 2.93
N GLU A 349 15.11 14.24 2.76
CA GLU A 349 16.29 13.45 2.41
C GLU A 349 16.82 13.81 1.02
N THR A 350 15.94 13.97 0.03
CA THR A 350 16.29 14.39 -1.33
C THR A 350 16.90 15.79 -1.34
N ALA A 351 16.26 16.76 -0.69
CA ALA A 351 16.74 18.13 -0.57
C ALA A 351 18.11 18.18 0.13
N ARG A 352 18.29 17.41 1.21
CA ARG A 352 19.57 17.32 1.92
C ARG A 352 20.71 16.87 1.01
N VAL A 353 20.49 15.89 0.13
CA VAL A 353 21.51 15.41 -0.83
C VAL A 353 21.69 16.41 -1.98
N LEU A 354 20.60 17.04 -2.44
CA LEU A 354 20.66 18.07 -3.49
C LEU A 354 21.46 19.31 -3.06
N ARG A 355 21.57 19.64 -1.76
CA ARG A 355 22.40 20.77 -1.29
C ARG A 355 23.87 20.68 -1.75
N SER A 356 24.45 19.49 -1.91
CA SER A 356 25.82 19.35 -2.43
C SER A 356 25.93 19.73 -3.92
N HIS A 357 24.80 19.85 -4.61
CA HIS A 357 24.68 20.22 -6.02
C HIS A 357 24.16 21.66 -6.22
N GLY A 358 24.12 22.49 -5.17
CA GLY A 358 23.54 23.84 -5.21
C GLY A 358 24.22 24.86 -6.13
N ARG A 359 25.33 24.50 -6.80
CA ARG A 359 25.89 25.29 -7.91
C ARG A 359 25.09 25.16 -9.20
N ASN A 360 24.28 24.10 -9.33
CA ASN A 360 23.36 23.93 -10.44
C ASN A 360 22.14 24.85 -10.24
N ALA A 361 21.80 25.64 -11.26
CA ALA A 361 20.72 26.62 -11.17
C ALA A 361 19.34 25.99 -10.93
N VAL A 362 19.05 24.83 -11.54
CA VAL A 362 17.79 24.11 -11.37
C VAL A 362 17.67 23.58 -9.94
N VAL A 363 18.78 23.07 -9.39
CA VAL A 363 18.84 22.60 -8.01
C VAL A 363 18.68 23.77 -7.02
N ALA A 364 19.36 24.89 -7.27
CA ALA A 364 19.26 26.07 -6.42
C ALA A 364 17.83 26.64 -6.38
N ASP A 365 17.14 26.68 -7.53
CA ASP A 365 15.73 27.08 -7.60
C ASP A 365 14.83 26.17 -6.76
N PHE A 366 14.97 24.85 -6.91
CA PHE A 366 14.21 23.89 -6.09
C PHE A 366 14.48 24.08 -4.60
N LEU A 367 15.75 24.21 -4.18
CA LEU A 367 16.10 24.38 -2.78
C LEU A 367 15.52 25.67 -2.19
N ALA A 368 15.54 26.78 -2.94
CA ALA A 368 14.94 28.04 -2.52
C ALA A 368 13.41 27.92 -2.35
N ARG A 369 12.72 27.22 -3.26
CA ARG A 369 11.28 26.93 -3.12
C ARG A 369 10.99 26.00 -1.94
N TYR A 370 11.83 24.99 -1.72
CA TYR A 370 11.70 24.05 -0.60
C TYR A 370 11.83 24.75 0.76
N GLU A 371 12.84 25.61 0.91
CA GLU A 371 13.06 26.41 2.13
C GLU A 371 11.97 27.46 2.38
N ALA A 372 11.23 27.87 1.36
CA ALA A 372 10.11 28.80 1.54
C ALA A 372 8.82 28.10 2.05
N GLN A 373 8.72 26.77 1.90
CA GLN A 373 7.54 25.97 2.28
C GLN A 373 7.74 25.13 3.55
N THR A 374 8.98 25.04 4.06
CA THR A 374 9.36 24.32 5.28
C THR A 374 9.75 25.30 6.37
#